data_AF-A0A8K0JQ52-F1
#
_entry.id   AF-A0A8K0JQ52-F1
#
_cell.length_a   1.000
_cell.length_b   1.000
_cell.length_c   1.000
_cell.angle_alpha   90.00
_cell.angle_beta   90.00
_cell.angle_gamma   90.00
#
_symmetry.space_group_name_H-M   'P 1'
#
loop_
_entity.id
_entity.type
_entity.pdbx_description
1 polymer ?
#
loop_
_entity_poly.entity_id
_entity_poly.type
_entity_poly.pdbx_seq_one_letter_code
_entity_poly.pdbx_strand_id
1 'polypeptide(L)'
;MFSLRLRTPITAQASALRIRSIHVSALRSFPERSQMAGGDAAKLENEKQKNLADQQDPSPLKDAPRWNEALASESEAVVKADTSAKKTDPKDLQGETVEHVKKVHGH
;
A
#
# COMPACT_ATOMS: atom_id res chain seq x y z
N MET A 1 -71.35 29.92 -28.10
CA MET A 1 -70.19 30.83 -27.96
C MET A 1 -69.39 30.43 -26.73
N PHE A 2 -68.12 30.82 -26.64
CA PHE A 2 -67.08 30.42 -25.67
C PHE A 2 -66.29 29.15 -26.04
N SER A 3 -64.96 29.10 -26.01
CA SER A 3 -63.86 30.02 -26.35
C SER A 3 -62.60 29.15 -26.14
N LEU A 4 -61.76 29.01 -27.17
CA LEU A 4 -60.46 28.34 -27.05
C LEU A 4 -59.53 29.19 -26.16
N ARG A 5 -58.89 28.57 -25.15
CA ARG A 5 -57.76 29.19 -24.45
C ARG A 5 -56.50 28.32 -24.57
N LEU A 6 -55.44 29.04 -24.93
CA LEU A 6 -54.17 28.61 -25.46
C LEU A 6 -53.30 27.91 -24.39
N ARG A 7 -52.58 26.87 -24.80
CA ARG A 7 -51.46 26.28 -24.05
C ARG A 7 -50.26 27.22 -24.13
N THR A 8 -49.69 27.59 -22.97
CA THR A 8 -48.39 28.27 -22.88
C THR A 8 -47.25 27.23 -22.94
N PRO A 9 -46.11 27.53 -23.59
CA PRO A 9 -44.91 26.73 -23.44
C PRO A 9 -44.10 27.18 -22.21
N ILE A 10 -43.67 26.22 -21.40
CA ILE A 10 -42.76 26.42 -20.27
C ILE A 10 -41.35 26.61 -20.85
N THR A 11 -40.83 27.83 -20.78
CA THR A 11 -39.43 28.15 -21.07
C THR A 11 -38.55 27.58 -19.96
N ALA A 12 -37.84 26.48 -20.24
CA ALA A 12 -36.81 25.96 -19.35
C ALA A 12 -35.53 26.81 -19.47
N GLN A 13 -35.25 27.67 -18.49
CA GLN A 13 -33.93 28.27 -18.35
C GLN A 13 -32.93 27.21 -17.86
N ALA A 14 -32.06 26.77 -18.76
CA ALA A 14 -30.92 25.93 -18.42
C ALA A 14 -29.92 26.75 -17.59
N SER A 15 -29.92 26.55 -16.28
CA SER A 15 -28.89 27.08 -15.38
C SER A 15 -27.65 26.21 -15.51
N ALA A 16 -26.66 26.69 -16.28
CA ALA A 16 -25.38 26.03 -16.44
C ALA A 16 -24.62 26.01 -15.09
N LEU A 17 -24.58 24.86 -14.44
CA LEU A 17 -23.75 24.61 -13.26
C LEU A 17 -22.28 24.64 -13.67
N ARG A 18 -21.60 25.76 -13.39
CA ARG A 18 -20.13 25.86 -13.47
C ARG A 18 -19.52 24.91 -12.45
N ILE A 19 -19.00 23.78 -12.93
CA ILE A 19 -18.15 22.87 -12.14
C ILE A 19 -16.87 23.64 -11.82
N ARG A 20 -16.70 24.07 -10.57
CA ARG A 20 -15.42 24.55 -10.07
C ARG A 20 -14.51 23.34 -9.88
N SER A 21 -13.43 23.27 -10.65
CA SER A 21 -12.39 22.26 -10.49
C SER A 21 -11.81 22.32 -9.07
N ILE A 22 -12.07 21.28 -8.27
CA ILE A 22 -11.45 21.09 -6.96
C ILE A 22 -10.02 20.61 -7.24
N HIS A 23 -9.05 21.51 -7.13
CA HIS A 23 -7.65 21.13 -7.12
C HIS A 23 -7.36 20.52 -5.74
N VAL A 24 -7.33 19.19 -5.67
CA VAL A 24 -6.80 18.47 -4.51
C VAL A 24 -5.29 18.63 -4.54
N SER A 25 -4.80 19.68 -3.87
CA SER A 25 -3.39 19.79 -3.52
C SER A 25 -3.08 18.73 -2.47
N ALA A 26 -2.72 17.52 -2.92
CA ALA A 26 -2.26 16.45 -2.06
C ALA A 26 -0.84 16.75 -1.55
N LEU A 27 -0.69 17.74 -0.66
CA LEU A 27 0.45 17.81 0.24
C LEU A 27 0.18 16.86 1.41
N ARG A 28 0.26 15.55 1.16
CA ARG A 28 0.56 14.62 2.24
C ARG A 28 2.04 14.78 2.56
N SER A 29 2.37 15.81 3.35
CA SER A 29 3.56 15.78 4.18
C SER A 29 3.32 14.68 5.20
N PHE A 30 3.66 13.45 4.83
CA PHE A 30 3.85 12.43 5.83
C PHE A 30 5.09 12.84 6.62
N PRO A 31 5.02 12.94 7.95
CA PRO A 31 6.23 13.07 8.74
C PRO A 31 7.13 11.91 8.35
N GLU A 32 8.36 12.25 7.99
CA GLU A 32 9.46 11.35 7.74
C GLU A 32 9.44 10.25 8.81
N ARG A 33 8.88 9.09 8.45
CA ARG A 33 8.85 7.94 9.33
C ARG A 33 10.28 7.45 9.34
N SER A 34 11.01 7.80 10.39
CA SER A 34 12.40 7.42 10.59
C SER A 34 12.50 5.90 10.45
N GLN A 35 13.02 5.43 9.30
CA GLN A 35 13.41 4.04 9.15
C GLN A 35 14.56 3.83 10.14
N MET A 36 14.28 3.11 11.22
CA MET A 36 15.25 2.80 12.28
C MET A 36 16.35 1.82 11.80
N ALA A 37 16.34 1.42 10.53
CA ALA A 37 17.47 0.77 9.88
C ALA A 37 18.49 1.86 9.56
N GLY A 38 19.58 1.93 10.32
CA GLY A 38 20.67 2.88 10.12
C GLY A 38 21.00 3.04 8.64
N GLY A 39 20.69 4.21 8.09
CA GLY A 39 20.59 4.52 6.66
C GLY A 39 21.92 4.49 5.92
N ASP A 40 22.53 3.32 5.86
CA ASP A 40 23.75 3.08 5.11
C ASP A 40 23.38 2.97 3.63
N ALA A 41 23.53 4.08 2.90
CA ALA A 41 23.11 4.21 1.50
C ALA A 41 23.72 3.12 0.60
N ALA A 42 24.93 2.65 0.92
CA ALA A 42 25.59 1.58 0.21
C ALA A 42 24.85 0.23 0.36
N LYS A 43 24.35 -0.10 1.55
CA LYS A 43 23.57 -1.32 1.78
C LYS A 43 22.25 -1.27 1.02
N LEU A 44 21.60 -0.10 1.02
CA LEU A 44 20.32 0.08 0.36
C LEU A 44 20.42 -0.04 -1.17
N GLU A 45 21.51 0.46 -1.76
CA GLU A 45 21.77 0.29 -3.20
C GLU A 45 22.11 -1.16 -3.55
N ASN A 46 22.90 -1.86 -2.73
CA ASN A 46 23.21 -3.27 -2.94
C ASN A 46 21.95 -4.15 -2.88
N GLU A 47 21.12 -3.96 -1.86
CA GLU A 47 19.86 -4.71 -1.71
C GLU A 47 18.84 -4.33 -2.80
N LYS A 48 18.81 -3.06 -3.23
CA LYS A 48 18.01 -2.64 -4.39
C LYS A 48 18.44 -3.35 -5.67
N GLN A 49 19.74 -3.48 -5.92
CA GLN A 49 20.25 -4.19 -7.10
C GLN A 49 19.88 -5.67 -7.05
N LYS A 50 19.98 -6.32 -5.88
CA LYS A 50 19.50 -7.70 -5.69
C LYS A 50 17.99 -7.83 -5.94
N ASN A 51 17.19 -6.90 -5.44
CA ASN A 51 15.73 -6.89 -5.63
C ASN A 51 15.35 -6.71 -7.11
N LEU A 52 16.12 -5.91 -7.86
CA LEU A 52 15.92 -5.70 -9.30
C LEU A 52 16.40 -6.90 -10.14
N ALA A 53 17.43 -7.60 -9.67
CA ALA A 53 17.94 -8.83 -10.29
C ALA A 53 17.16 -10.09 -9.89
N ASP A 54 16.12 -9.95 -9.06
CA ASP A 54 15.36 -11.06 -8.46
C ASP A 54 16.24 -12.05 -7.67
N GLN A 55 17.38 -11.59 -7.15
CA GLN A 55 18.35 -12.35 -6.34
C GLN A 55 18.20 -12.08 -4.83
N GLN A 56 17.04 -11.58 -4.41
CA GLN A 56 16.75 -11.34 -3.00
C GLN A 56 16.57 -12.66 -2.24
N ASP A 57 16.82 -12.62 -0.94
CA ASP A 57 16.59 -13.76 -0.07
C ASP A 57 15.11 -14.15 -0.06
N PRO A 58 14.80 -15.46 0.02
CA PRO A 58 13.43 -15.94 0.01
C PRO A 58 12.70 -15.40 1.24
N SER A 59 11.49 -14.86 1.05
CA SER A 59 10.69 -14.37 2.17
C SER A 59 10.33 -15.50 3.14
N PRO A 60 10.30 -15.24 4.47
CA PRO A 60 9.79 -16.21 5.45
C PRO A 60 8.29 -16.47 5.26
N LEU A 61 7.54 -15.52 4.68
CA LEU A 61 6.11 -15.63 4.44
C LEU A 61 5.82 -16.13 3.02
N LYS A 62 5.06 -17.22 2.93
CA LYS A 62 4.61 -17.80 1.63
C LYS A 62 3.71 -16.85 0.83
N ASP A 63 2.93 -16.04 1.54
CA ASP A 63 1.98 -15.11 0.94
C ASP A 63 2.64 -13.77 0.52
N ALA A 64 3.94 -13.60 0.82
CA ALA A 64 4.69 -12.38 0.52
C ALA A 64 6.08 -12.70 -0.10
N PRO A 65 6.15 -13.41 -1.25
CA PRO A 65 7.39 -13.98 -1.78
C PRO A 65 8.47 -12.95 -2.15
N ARG A 66 8.11 -11.68 -2.35
CA ARG A 66 9.04 -10.58 -2.67
C ARG A 66 9.29 -9.62 -1.49
N TRP A 67 8.89 -10.02 -0.28
CA TRP A 67 9.09 -9.18 0.90
C TRP A 67 10.51 -9.38 1.44
N ASN A 68 11.30 -8.31 1.39
CA ASN A 68 12.67 -8.26 1.89
C ASN A 68 12.68 -7.85 3.36
N GLU A 69 12.83 -8.82 4.26
CA GLU A 69 12.83 -8.62 5.71
C GLU A 69 13.98 -7.71 6.19
N ALA A 70 15.14 -7.77 5.52
CA ALA A 70 16.32 -6.99 5.91
C ALA A 70 16.15 -5.47 5.70
N LEU A 71 15.26 -5.08 4.78
CA LEU A 71 14.89 -3.68 4.53
C LEU A 71 13.52 -3.29 5.08
N ALA A 72 12.73 -4.27 5.52
CA ALA A 72 11.37 -4.03 5.98
C ALA A 72 11.39 -3.21 7.28
N SER A 73 10.50 -2.22 7.36
CA SER A 73 10.27 -1.52 8.62
C SER A 73 9.49 -2.40 9.59
N GLU A 74 9.64 -2.17 10.90
CA GLU A 74 8.86 -2.87 11.94
C GLU A 74 7.35 -2.81 11.65
N SER A 75 6.86 -1.65 11.22
CA SER A 75 5.46 -1.46 10.88
C SER A 75 5.03 -2.23 9.62
N GLU A 76 5.94 -2.44 8.67
CA GLU A 76 5.67 -3.26 7.50
C GLU A 76 5.59 -4.74 7.89
N ALA A 77 6.48 -5.22 8.76
CA ALA A 77 6.43 -6.58 9.28
C ALA A 77 5.10 -6.88 10.00
N VAL A 78 4.62 -5.96 10.83
CA VAL A 78 3.33 -6.09 11.53
C VAL A 78 2.17 -6.18 10.54
N VAL A 79 2.13 -5.31 9.53
CA VAL A 79 1.07 -5.34 8.51
C VAL A 79 1.13 -6.64 7.71
N LYS A 80 2.32 -7.13 7.37
CA LYS A 80 2.49 -8.41 6.65
C LYS A 80 2.07 -9.61 7.48
N ALA A 81 2.35 -9.60 8.78
CA ALA A 81 1.85 -10.62 9.70
C ALA A 81 0.32 -10.62 9.77
N ASP A 82 -0.30 -9.45 9.89
CA ASP A 82 -1.76 -9.29 9.98
C ASP A 82 -2.49 -9.62 8.66
N THR A 83 -1.86 -9.30 7.52
CA THR A 83 -2.41 -9.58 6.18
C THR A 83 -2.04 -10.96 5.62
N SER A 84 -1.25 -11.76 6.34
CA SER A 84 -0.95 -13.13 5.92
C SER A 84 -2.26 -13.93 5.81
N ALA A 85 -2.49 -14.52 4.65
CA ALA A 85 -3.80 -15.07 4.26
C ALA A 85 -4.13 -16.35 5.03
N LYS A 86 -3.11 -17.00 5.60
CA LYS A 86 -3.31 -17.98 6.65
C LYS A 86 -3.63 -17.25 7.95
N LYS A 87 -4.88 -17.39 8.40
CA LYS A 87 -5.30 -17.18 9.81
C LYS A 87 -4.64 -18.22 10.73
N THR A 88 -3.32 -18.29 10.71
CA THR A 88 -2.51 -19.11 11.60
C THR A 88 -2.40 -18.39 12.94
N ASP A 89 -2.38 -19.16 14.02
CA ASP A 89 -2.10 -18.61 15.34
C ASP A 89 -0.76 -17.85 15.27
N PRO A 90 -0.60 -16.69 15.92
CA PRO A 90 0.68 -15.97 15.97
C PRO A 90 1.88 -16.86 16.33
N LYS A 91 1.65 -17.93 17.12
CA LYS A 91 2.64 -18.94 17.46
C LYS A 91 3.18 -19.70 16.25
N ASP A 92 2.32 -20.00 15.27
CA ASP A 92 2.70 -20.72 14.06
C ASP A 92 3.54 -19.83 13.13
N LEU A 93 3.18 -18.55 13.02
CA LEU A 93 3.98 -17.55 12.28
C LEU A 93 5.38 -17.38 12.90
N GLN A 94 5.45 -17.34 14.23
CA GLN A 94 6.73 -17.31 14.94
C GLN A 94 7.54 -18.60 14.68
N GLY A 95 6.88 -19.76 14.69
CA GLY A 95 7.51 -21.05 14.37
C GLY A 95 8.12 -21.06 12.96
N GLU A 96 7.34 -20.69 11.94
CA GLU A 96 7.81 -20.61 10.54
C GLU A 96 8.99 -19.63 10.41
N THR A 97 8.97 -18.50 11.12
CA THR A 97 10.06 -17.52 11.13
C THR A 97 11.33 -18.08 11.78
N VAL A 98 11.22 -18.76 12.94
CA VAL A 98 12.37 -19.36 13.62
C VAL A 98 12.99 -20.48 12.78
N GLU A 99 12.19 -21.31 12.12
CA GLU A 99 12.67 -22.33 11.20
C GLU A 99 13.40 -21.72 10.01
N HIS A 100 12.86 -20.64 9.43
CA HIS A 100 13.49 -19.90 8.35
C HIS A 100 14.86 -19.33 8.77
N VAL A 101 14.91 -18.64 9.91
CA VAL A 101 16.16 -18.08 10.43
C VAL A 101 17.20 -19.17 10.70
N LYS A 102 16.80 -20.31 11.29
CA LYS A 102 17.69 -21.46 11.50
C LYS A 102 18.23 -22.03 10.19
N LYS A 103 17.41 -22.09 9.14
CA LYS A 103 17.83 -22.58 7.83
C LYS A 103 18.82 -21.65 7.13
N VAL A 104 18.64 -20.34 7.28
CA VAL A 104 19.46 -19.33 6.58
C VAL A 104 20.72 -18.99 7.37
N HIS A 105 20.65 -18.94 8.70
CA HIS A 105 21.72 -18.44 9.57
C HIS A 105 22.26 -19.47 10.57
N GLY A 106 21.61 -20.63 10.71
CA GLY A 106 22.06 -21.71 11.60
C GLY A 106 23.18 -22.52 10.96
N HIS A 107 24.41 -22.01 11.10
CA HIS A 107 25.65 -22.79 10.96
C HIS A 107 26.12 -23.30 12.32
#